data_AF-A0A7I8MZ84-F1
#
_entry.id   AF-A0A7I8MZ84-F1
#
_cell.length_a   1.000
_cell.length_b   1.000
_cell.length_c   1.000
_cell.angle_alpha   90.00
_cell.angle_beta   90.00
_cell.angle_gamma   90.00
#
_symmetry.space_group_name_H-M   'P 1'
#
loop_
_entity.id
_entity.type
_entity.pdbx_description
1 polymer ?
#
loop_
_entity_poly.entity_id
_entity_poly.type
_entity_poly.pdbx_seq_one_letter_code
_entity_poly.pdbx_strand_id
1 'polypeptide(L)' 'MIDESSDGVFLPDFSGIQSVGRYEIQDKLGQGGTAVVLLGRDPYIDRLVAIKLSKTSDEYL' A
#
# COMPACT_ATOMS: atom_id res chain seq x y z
N MET A 1 -26.37 22.75 4.95
CA MET A 1 -25.72 22.00 3.85
C MET A 1 -24.26 21.93 4.23
N ILE A 2 -23.91 20.92 5.03
CA ILE A 2 -22.53 20.72 5.50
C ILE A 2 -21.85 19.88 4.44
N ASP A 3 -20.68 20.35 4.01
CA ASP A 3 -19.82 19.74 3.00
C ASP A 3 -19.38 18.34 3.46
N GLU A 4 -19.96 17.30 2.86
CA GLU A 4 -19.50 15.90 2.96
C GLU A 4 -18.33 15.69 1.97
N SER A 5 -17.26 16.47 2.08
CA SER A 5 -15.98 16.10 1.46
C SER A 5 -15.34 14.97 2.27
N SER A 6 -16.01 13.81 2.27
CA SER A 6 -15.51 12.54 2.78
C SER A 6 -14.45 11.97 1.84
N ASP A 7 -13.57 12.81 1.27
CA ASP A 7 -12.30 12.36 0.75
C ASP A 7 -11.38 12.17 1.95
N GLY A 8 -11.77 11.23 2.83
CA GLY A 8 -10.98 10.83 3.98
C GLY A 8 -9.63 10.42 3.44
N VAL A 9 -8.65 11.32 3.55
CA VAL A 9 -7.30 11.12 3.05
C VAL A 9 -6.79 9.85 3.69
N PHE A 10 -6.83 8.77 2.93
CA PHE A 10 -6.42 7.48 3.41
C PHE A 10 -4.91 7.58 3.56
N LEU A 11 -4.41 7.84 4.77
CA LEU A 11 -3.02 7.72 5.13
C LEU A 11 -2.87 6.37 5.84
N PRO A 12 -2.78 5.26 5.09
CA PRO A 12 -2.39 4.00 5.71
C PRO A 12 -1.04 4.21 6.38
N ASP A 13 -1.02 3.94 7.68
CA ASP A 13 0.22 3.88 8.44
C ASP A 13 0.98 2.63 8.02
N PHE A 14 1.88 2.81 7.04
CA PHE A 14 2.78 1.78 6.55
C PHE A 14 4.13 1.77 7.24
N SER A 15 4.31 2.59 8.28
CA SER A 15 5.60 2.71 8.99
C SER A 15 6.10 1.38 9.56
N GLY A 16 5.21 0.38 9.73
CA GLY A 16 5.56 -0.96 10.20
C GLY A 16 5.70 -2.05 9.14
N ILE A 17 5.37 -1.82 7.86
CA ILE A 17 5.44 -2.88 6.84
C ILE A 17 6.87 -3.01 6.33
N GLN A 18 7.60 -3.98 6.86
CA GLN A 18 8.96 -4.32 6.42
C GLN A 18 8.99 -5.33 5.26
N SER A 19 7.92 -6.12 5.08
CA SER A 19 7.84 -7.13 4.02
C SER A 19 6.40 -7.40 3.60
N VAL A 20 6.21 -7.76 2.33
CA VAL A 20 4.94 -8.29 1.81
C VAL A 20 5.23 -9.63 1.14
N GLY A 21 4.77 -10.73 1.74
CA GLY A 21 5.14 -12.06 1.29
C GLY A 21 6.66 -12.23 1.25
N ARG A 22 7.22 -12.56 0.07
CA ARG A 22 8.67 -12.70 -0.12
C ARG A 22 9.42 -11.39 -0.37
N TYR A 23 8.71 -10.29 -0.57
CA TYR A 23 9.33 -9.03 -0.98
C TYR A 23 9.71 -8.20 0.23
N GLU A 24 10.96 -7.73 0.25
CA GLU A 24 11.48 -6.80 1.26
C GLU A 24 11.05 -5.39 0.88
N ILE A 25 10.31 -4.68 1.73
CA ILE A 25 9.85 -3.31 1.44
C ILE A 25 10.98 -2.32 1.74
N GLN A 26 11.28 -1.45 0.78
CA GLN A 26 12.33 -0.45 0.89
C GLN A 26 11.77 0.97 1.04
N ASP A 27 10.72 1.30 0.29
CA ASP A 27 10.14 2.66 0.32
C ASP A 27 8.70 2.69 -0.23
N LYS A 28 8.02 3.83 -0.09
CA LYS A 28 6.76 4.14 -0.75
C LYS A 28 7.04 4.88 -2.05
N LEU A 29 6.54 4.34 -3.17
CA LEU A 29 6.64 5.00 -4.48
C LEU A 29 5.49 5.97 -4.74
N GLY A 30 4.30 5.69 -4.21
CA GLY A 30 3.15 6.56 -4.42
C GLY A 30 1.88 6.08 -3.72
N GLN A 31 0.87 6.93 -3.73
CA GLN A 31 -0.45 6.65 -3.15
C GLN A 31 -1.54 7.27 -4.01
N GLY A 32 -2.52 6.46 -4.36
CA GLY A 32 -3.79 6.90 -4.95
C GLY A 32 -4.94 6.73 -3.95
N GLY A 33 -6.16 7.08 -4.35
CA GLY A 33 -7.34 6.99 -3.47
C GLY A 33 -7.65 5.57 -2.98
N THR A 34 -7.32 4.54 -3.76
CA THR A 34 -7.71 3.15 -3.48
C THR A 34 -6.54 2.23 -3.13
N ALA A 35 -5.30 2.67 -3.35
CA ALA A 35 -4.13 1.82 -3.25
C ALA A 35 -2.85 2.61 -2.94
N VAL A 36 -1.88 1.92 -2.35
CA VAL A 36 -0.48 2.37 -2.27
C VAL A 36 0.38 1.59 -3.24
N VAL A 37 1.47 2.21 -3.70
CA VAL A 37 2.54 1.54 -4.43
C VAL A 37 3.82 1.64 -3.61
N LEU A 38 4.43 0.50 -3.34
CA LEU A 38 5.67 0.36 -2.58
C LEU A 38 6.81 -0.08 -3.51
N LEU A 39 8.03 0.35 -3.20
CA LEU A 39 9.25 -0.22 -3.73
C LEU A 39 9.62 -1.43 -2.88
N GLY A 40 9.75 -2.59 -3.51
CA GLY A 40 10.24 -3.79 -2.85
C GLY A 40 11.39 -4.44 -3.61
N ARG A 41 12.15 -5.28 -2.91
CA ARG A 41 13.14 -6.18 -3.49
C ARG A 41 12.64 -7.61 -3.42
N ASP A 42 12.70 -8.32 -4.54
CA ASP A 42 12.57 -9.77 -4.57
C ASP A 42 13.95 -10.39 -4.29
N PRO A 43 14.17 -11.05 -3.14
CA PRO A 43 15.49 -11.59 -2.79
C PRO A 43 15.84 -12.86 -3.60
N TYR A 44 14.87 -13.51 -4.25
CA TYR A 44 15.12 -14.74 -5.01
C TYR A 44 15.75 -14.45 -6.39
N ILE A 45 15.33 -13.37 -7.03
CA ILE A 45 15.83 -12.94 -8.35
C ILE A 45 16.65 -11.65 -8.29
N ASP A 46 16.89 -11.13 -7.08
CA ASP A 46 17.59 -9.88 -6.81
C ASP A 46 17.11 -8.69 -7.66
N ARG A 47 15.80 -8.43 -7.61
CA ARG A 47 15.17 -7.41 -8.47
C ARG A 47 14.27 -6.46 -7.70
N LEU A 48 14.40 -5.18 -8.01
CA LEU A 48 13.46 -4.14 -7.57
C LEU A 48 12.14 -4.26 -8.32
N VAL A 49 11.04 -4.18 -7.57
CA VAL A 49 9.67 -4.30 -8.06
C VAL A 49 8.78 -3.23 -7.45
N ALA A 50 7.74 -2.84 -8.18
CA ALA A 50 6.65 -2.04 -7.63
C ALA A 50 5.54 -2.98 -7.13
N ILE A 51 5.13 -2.81 -5.87
CA ILE A 51 4.10 -3.63 -5.23
C ILE A 51 2.89 -2.74 -4.99
N LYS A 52 1.76 -3.06 -5.62
CA LYS A 52 0.50 -2.32 -5.45
C LYS A 52 -0.38 -3.04 -4.43
N LEU A 53 -0.69 -2.36 -3.32
CA LEU A 53 -1.61 -2.86 -2.30
C LEU A 53 -2.91 -2.06 -2.38
N SER A 54 -4.00 -2.74 -2.72
CA SER A 54 -5.35 -2.17 -2.73
C SER A 54 -6.08 -2.54 -1.45
N LYS A 55 -6.97 -1.68 -0.97
CA LYS A 55 -7.95 -2.08 0.05
C LYS A 55 -8.86 -3.16 -0.53
N THR A 56 -8.90 -4.33 0.09
CA THR A 56 -10.03 -5.24 -0.06
C THR A 56 -11.07 -4.84 0.98
N SER A 57 -12.32 -4.68 0.56
CA SER A 57 -13.43 -4.65 1.50
C SER A 57 -13.67 -6.09 1.93
N ASP A 58 -13.04 -6.51 3.02
CA ASP A 58 -13.40 -7.78 3.64
C ASP A 58 -14.72 -7.57 4.40
N GLU A 59 -15.84 -7.75 3.70
CA GLU A 59 -17.11 -8.10 4.32
C GLU A 59 -17.05 -9.59 4.70
N TYR A 60 -16.67 -9.88 5.95
CA TYR A 60 -16.98 -11.17 6.56
C TYR A 60 -18.36 -11.06 7.24
N LEU A 61 -19.37 -11.74 6.67
CA LEU A 61 -20.62 -12.09 7.35
C LEU A 61 -20.40 -13.23 8.35
#